data_AF-A0A8T3ZFR5-F1
#
_entry.id   AF-A0A8T3ZFR5-F1
#
_cell.length_a   1.000
_cell.length_b   1.000
_cell.length_c   1.000
_cell.angle_alpha   90.00
_cell.angle_beta   90.00
_cell.angle_gamma   90.00
#
_symmetry.space_group_name_H-M   'P 1'
#
loop_
_entity.id
_entity.type
_entity.pdbx_description
1 polymer ?
#
loop_
_entity_poly.entity_id
_entity_poly.type
_entity_poly.pdbx_seq_one_letter_code
_entity_poly.pdbx_strand_id
1 'polypeptide(L)'
;HVHMDIQIRNTHRQCDVDKWFKGTSGRKLLKEFPEIKRKYFWGSGFCGSQSYIDSVGRNPEIIKNYVKNQGRQRKELSLKNFA
;
A
#
# COMPACT_ATOMS: atom_id res chain seq x y z
N HIS A 1 -5.47 5.28 17.19
CA HIS A 1 -5.12 5.49 15.76
C HIS A 1 -3.75 4.86 15.54
N VAL A 2 -3.42 4.45 14.31
CA VAL A 2 -2.15 3.78 13.99
C VAL A 2 -1.60 4.41 12.72
N HIS A 3 -0.31 4.76 12.72
CA HIS A 3 0.42 5.24 11.55
C HIS A 3 1.37 4.14 11.07
N MET A 4 1.42 3.90 9.76
CA MET A 4 2.26 2.87 9.15
C MET A 4 2.85 3.42 7.86
N ASP A 5 4.18 3.33 7.73
CA ASP A 5 4.85 3.47 6.44
C ASP A 5 5.06 2.08 5.85
N ILE A 6 4.47 1.84 4.68
CA ILE A 6 4.47 0.52 4.04
C ILE A 6 4.92 0.63 2.60
N GLN A 7 5.71 -0.33 2.16
CA GLN A 7 6.02 -0.52 0.75
C GLN A 7 5.06 -1.56 0.16
N ILE A 8 4.22 -1.14 -0.79
CA ILE A 8 3.28 -2.04 -1.49
C ILE A 8 3.67 -2.20 -2.95
N ARG A 9 3.46 -3.41 -3.51
CA ARG A 9 3.61 -3.61 -4.96
C ARG A 9 2.49 -2.89 -5.71
N ASN A 10 2.78 -2.37 -6.90
CA ASN A 10 1.81 -1.67 -7.76
C ASN A 10 0.61 -2.53 -8.20
N THR A 11 0.69 -3.85 -8.07
CA THR A 11 -0.42 -4.78 -8.33
C THR A 11 -1.49 -4.77 -7.23
N HIS A 12 -1.17 -4.25 -6.05
CA HIS A 12 -2.11 -4.18 -4.94
C HIS A 12 -2.91 -2.88 -4.99
N ARG A 13 -4.21 -2.97 -4.72
CA ARG A 13 -5.05 -1.79 -4.53
C ARG A 13 -4.93 -1.32 -3.10
N GLN A 14 -4.86 -0.01 -2.91
CA GLN A 14 -4.71 0.60 -1.57
C GLN A 14 -5.85 0.19 -0.62
N CYS A 15 -7.07 0.12 -1.13
CA CYS A 15 -8.26 -0.31 -0.37
C CYS A 15 -8.21 -1.79 0.05
N ASP A 16 -7.60 -2.68 -0.74
CA ASP A 16 -7.40 -4.07 -0.34
C ASP A 16 -6.40 -4.17 0.82
N VAL A 17 -5.32 -3.39 0.74
CA VAL A 17 -4.29 -3.31 1.77
C VAL A 17 -4.88 -2.80 3.09
N ASP A 18 -5.68 -1.73 3.06
CA ASP A 18 -6.37 -1.20 4.25
C ASP A 18 -7.31 -2.25 4.87
N LYS A 19 -8.09 -2.94 4.03
CA LYS A 19 -8.98 -4.04 4.46
C LYS A 19 -8.20 -5.17 5.12
N TRP A 20 -7.06 -5.57 4.56
CA TRP A 20 -6.23 -6.64 5.13
C TRP A 20 -5.66 -6.24 6.48
N PHE A 21 -5.11 -5.04 6.60
CA PHE A 21 -4.55 -4.56 7.87
C PHE A 21 -5.62 -4.43 8.94
N LYS A 22 -6.68 -3.65 8.70
CA LYS A 22 -7.74 -3.41 9.70
C LYS A 22 -8.54 -4.67 10.01
N GLY A 23 -8.90 -5.44 8.99
CA GLY A 23 -9.67 -6.67 9.15
C GLY A 23 -8.89 -7.75 9.89
N THR A 24 -7.65 -8.02 9.48
CA THR A 24 -6.83 -9.08 10.09
C THR A 24 -6.41 -8.71 11.50
N SER A 25 -5.90 -7.49 11.71
CA SER A 25 -5.48 -7.04 13.04
C SER A 25 -6.66 -6.98 14.00
N GLY A 26 -7.79 -6.38 13.60
CA GLY A 26 -8.98 -6.30 14.42
C GLY A 26 -9.53 -7.68 14.78
N ARG A 27 -9.58 -8.61 13.82
CA ARG A 27 -10.02 -9.99 14.09
C ARG A 27 -9.07 -10.70 15.07
N LYS A 28 -7.75 -10.60 14.88
CA LYS A 28 -6.76 -11.26 15.74
C LYS A 28 -6.80 -10.69 17.16
N LEU A 29 -6.74 -9.37 17.29
CA LEU A 29 -6.75 -8.68 18.59
C LEU A 29 -8.04 -8.95 19.37
N LEU A 30 -9.21 -8.84 18.74
CA LEU A 30 -10.47 -9.10 19.44
C LEU A 30 -10.72 -10.59 19.73
N LYS A 31 -10.01 -11.51 19.05
CA LYS A 31 -10.03 -12.94 19.37
C LYS A 31 -9.11 -13.25 20.55
N GLU A 32 -7.96 -12.59 20.63
CA GLU A 32 -6.98 -12.75 21.70
C GLU A 32 -7.45 -12.11 23.01
N PHE A 33 -8.17 -10.97 22.93
CA PHE A 33 -8.67 -10.21 24.07
C PHE A 33 -10.21 -10.08 24.05
N PRO A 34 -10.96 -11.18 24.31
CA PRO A 34 -12.42 -11.18 24.24
C PRO A 34 -13.08 -10.27 25.28
N GLU A 35 -12.45 -10.03 26.42
CA GLU A 35 -12.89 -9.10 27.46
C GLU A 35 -12.93 -7.66 26.97
N ILE A 36 -11.93 -7.24 26.18
CA ILE A 36 -11.88 -5.91 25.56
C ILE A 36 -13.04 -5.76 24.57
N LYS A 37 -13.28 -6.78 23.73
CA LYS A 37 -14.37 -6.79 22.76
C LYS A 37 -15.73 -6.57 23.44
N ARG A 38 -15.99 -7.29 24.53
CA ARG A 38 -17.25 -7.18 25.28
C ARG A 38 -17.39 -5.84 26.00
N LYS A 39 -16.31 -5.36 26.62
CA LYS A 39 -16.34 -4.17 27.47
C LYS A 39 -16.43 -2.86 26.69
N TYR A 40 -15.70 -2.73 25.58
CA TYR A 40 -15.52 -1.45 24.91
C TYR A 40 -16.12 -1.39 23.51
N PHE A 41 -16.20 -2.53 22.82
CA PHE A 41 -16.63 -2.56 21.42
C PHE A 41 -18.08 -3.01 21.26
N TRP A 42 -18.74 -3.56 22.28
CA TRP A 42 -20.17 -3.91 22.24
C TRP A 42 -20.55 -4.78 21.03
N GLY A 43 -19.62 -5.62 20.56
CA GLY A 43 -19.80 -6.45 19.36
C GLY A 43 -19.38 -5.81 18.03
N SER A 44 -18.98 -4.55 18.03
CA SER A 44 -18.45 -3.84 16.84
C SER A 44 -17.01 -4.22 16.49
N GLY A 45 -16.50 -3.63 15.40
CA GLY A 45 -15.14 -3.83 14.90
C GLY A 45 -14.10 -3.00 15.66
N PHE A 46 -12.85 -3.44 15.61
CA PHE A 46 -11.72 -2.83 16.33
C PHE A 46 -11.30 -1.46 15.75
N CYS A 47 -11.29 -1.34 14.42
CA CYS A 47 -10.88 -0.13 13.72
C CYS A 47 -12.09 0.60 13.15
N GLY A 48 -12.04 1.94 13.12
CA GLY A 48 -13.04 2.77 12.46
C GLY A 48 -13.11 2.50 10.95
N SER A 49 -14.22 2.88 10.30
CA SER A 49 -14.44 2.63 8.87
C SER A 49 -13.44 3.38 7.96
N GLN A 50 -13.05 4.58 8.36
CA GLN A 50 -12.20 5.46 7.56
C GLN A 50 -10.70 5.15 7.73
N SER A 51 -9.92 5.50 6.71
CA SER A 51 -8.46 5.42 6.70
C SER A 51 -7.90 6.60 5.90
N TYR A 52 -6.69 7.03 6.26
CA TYR A 52 -5.95 8.06 5.53
C TYR A 52 -4.71 7.40 4.94
N ILE A 53 -4.51 7.60 3.63
CA ILE A 53 -3.41 7.00 2.87
C ILE A 53 -2.81 8.10 2.02
N ASP A 54 -1.48 8.26 2.10
CA ASP A 54 -0.72 9.17 1.25
C ASP A 54 0.53 8.48 0.71
N SER A 55 1.00 8.94 -0.45
CA SER A 55 2.23 8.46 -1.07
C SER A 55 3.44 9.18 -0.49
N VAL A 56 4.35 8.42 0.12
CA VAL A 56 5.67 8.91 0.56
C VAL A 56 6.76 8.57 -0.47
N GLY A 57 7.79 9.42 -0.60
CA GLY A 57 9.01 9.06 -1.33
C GLY A 57 9.03 9.35 -2.84
N ARG A 58 8.76 10.59 -3.26
CA ARG A 58 9.08 11.05 -4.62
C ARG A 58 10.40 11.82 -4.63
N ASN A 59 11.52 11.16 -4.95
CA ASN A 59 12.74 11.87 -5.33
C ASN A 59 12.59 12.35 -6.80
N PRO A 60 12.53 13.66 -7.06
CA PRO A 60 12.32 14.20 -8.41
C PRO A 60 13.37 13.73 -9.41
N GLU A 61 14.62 13.55 -8.96
CA GLU A 61 15.73 13.15 -9.81
C GLU A 61 15.60 11.68 -10.27
N ILE A 62 15.08 10.81 -9.42
CA ILE A 62 14.80 9.41 -9.78
C ILE A 62 13.70 9.35 -10.85
N ILE A 63 12.63 10.13 -10.67
CA ILE A 63 11.51 10.20 -11.63
C ILE A 63 11.99 10.77 -12.98
N LYS A 64 12.78 11.85 -12.94
CA LYS A 64 13.35 12.48 -14.13
C LYS A 64 14.23 11.51 -14.92
N ASN A 65 15.12 10.76 -14.24
CA ASN A 65 15.97 9.77 -14.88
C ASN A 65 15.18 8.58 -15.42
N TYR A 66 14.12 8.14 -14.71
CA TYR A 66 13.20 7.12 -15.21
C TYR A 66 12.53 7.55 -16.52
N VAL A 67 11.91 8.74 -16.56
CA VAL A 67 11.24 9.28 -17.76
C VAL A 67 12.22 9.49 -18.91
N LYS A 68 13.41 10.08 -18.65
CA LYS A 68 14.43 10.32 -19.69
C LYS A 68 14.89 9.04 -20.39
N ASN A 69 14.94 7.93 -19.66
CA ASN A 69 15.42 6.65 -20.18
C ASN A 69 14.28 5.74 -20.69
N GLN A 70 13.01 6.12 -20.52
CA GLN A 70 11.89 5.42 -21.15
C GLN A 70 12.03 5.47 -22.68
N GLY A 71 11.94 4.31 -23.34
CA GLY A 71 11.95 4.22 -24.81
C GLY A 71 13.32 4.26 -25.50
N ARG A 72 14.41 4.57 -24.77
CA ARG A 72 15.78 4.52 -25.34
C ARG A 72 16.18 3.11 -25.79
N GLN A 73 15.91 2.10 -24.95
CA GLN A 73 16.18 0.70 -25.30
C GLN A 73 15.45 0.25 -26.57
N ARG A 74 14.20 0.72 -26.79
CA ARG A 74 13.42 0.38 -27.99
C ARG A 74 14.04 0.98 -29.27
N LYS A 75 14.57 2.20 -29.21
CA LYS A 75 15.23 2.85 -30.36
C LYS A 75 16.56 2.18 -30.70
N GLU A 76 17.36 1.81 -29.70
CA GLU A 76 18.63 1.11 -29.91
C GLU A 76 18.43 -0.30 -30.50
N LEU A 77 17.42 -1.04 -30.03
CA LEU A 77 17.01 -2.33 -30.62
C LEU A 77 16.51 -2.17 -32.06
N SER A 78 15.72 -1.14 -32.34
CA SER A 78 15.25 -0.85 -33.70
C SER A 78 16.42 -0.57 -34.64
N LEU A 79 17.40 0.26 -34.25
CA LEU A 79 18.53 0.63 -35.10
C LEU A 79 19.45 -0.56 -35.40
N LYS A 80 19.66 -1.46 -34.42
CA LYS A 80 20.41 -2.71 -34.61
C LYS A 80 19.73 -3.71 -35.54
N ASN A 81 18.42 -3.64 -35.72
CA ASN A 81 17.69 -4.51 -36.66
C ASN A 81 17.70 -3.97 -38.10
N PHE A 82 18.13 -2.72 -38.30
CA PHE A 82 18.24 -2.07 -39.62
C PHE A 82 19.69 -1.86 -40.08
N ALA A 83 20.68 -2.30 -39.29
CA ALA A 83 22.10 -2.29 -39.61
C ALA A 83 22.59 -3.74 -39.75
#